data_AF-A0A9Q3C3F8-F1
#
_entry.id   AF-A0A9Q3C3F8-F1
#
_cell.length_a   1.000
_cell.length_b   1.000
_cell.length_c   1.000
_cell.angle_alpha   90.00
_cell.angle_beta   90.00
_cell.angle_gamma   90.00
#
_symmetry.space_group_name_H-M   'P 1'
#
loop_
_entity.id
_entity.type
_entity.pdbx_description
1 polymer ?
#
loop_
_entity_poly.entity_id
_entity_poly.type
_entity_poly.pdbx_seq_one_letter_code
_entity_poly.pdbx_strand_id
1 'polypeptide(L)'
;MKKVRPVNEPIPQDLNPPFSRDLYETPLSPNPPIFQETFKVTYDRLQEFNFGPPGWLSNEEINLLKHVINLREKATAFCEEERGLLKH
;
A
#
# COMPACT_ATOMS: atom_id res chain seq x y z
N MET A 1 0.97 34.63 27.31
CA MET A 1 1.02 33.89 26.02
C MET A 1 -0.27 34.16 25.26
N LYS A 2 -0.20 34.61 24.00
CA LYS A 2 -1.39 34.86 23.17
C LYS A 2 -1.98 33.52 22.71
N LYS A 3 -3.27 33.33 22.94
CA LYS A 3 -4.03 32.13 22.52
C LYS A 3 -4.20 32.18 21.01
N VAL A 4 -3.40 31.41 20.27
CA VAL A 4 -3.56 31.26 18.81
C VAL A 4 -4.83 30.44 18.59
N ARG A 5 -5.76 30.98 17.81
CA ARG A 5 -6.96 30.26 17.36
C ARG A 5 -6.70 29.81 15.92
N PRO A 6 -6.90 28.53 15.58
CA PRO A 6 -6.76 28.09 14.20
C PRO A 6 -7.75 28.86 13.32
N VAL A 7 -7.22 29.47 12.26
CA VAL A 7 -8.03 30.10 11.21
C VAL A 7 -8.31 29.00 10.20
N ASN A 8 -9.56 28.88 9.76
CA ASN A 8 -9.95 27.92 8.73
C ASN A 8 -9.42 28.41 7.37
N GLU A 9 -8.18 28.08 7.05
CA GLU A 9 -7.56 28.34 5.76
C GLU A 9 -7.64 27.10 4.87
N PRO A 10 -7.88 27.24 3.56
CA PRO A 10 -7.76 26.12 2.64
C PRO A 10 -6.34 25.58 2.68
N ILE A 11 -6.19 24.25 2.67
CA ILE A 11 -4.88 23.58 2.60
C ILE A 11 -4.11 24.18 1.42
N PRO A 12 -2.91 24.76 1.65
CA PRO A 12 -2.04 25.20 0.57
C PRO A 12 -1.89 24.12 -0.51
N GLN A 13 -2.13 24.46 -1.77
CA GLN A 13 -2.07 23.48 -2.88
C GLN A 13 -0.69 22.84 -3.00
N ASP A 14 0.36 23.57 -2.63
CA ASP A 14 1.74 23.08 -2.62
C ASP A 14 2.01 21.99 -1.56
N LEU A 15 1.10 21.80 -0.58
CA LEU A 15 1.19 20.68 0.38
C LEU A 15 0.81 19.33 -0.24
N ASN A 16 0.09 19.32 -1.36
CA ASN A 16 -0.25 18.09 -2.07
C ASN A 16 0.24 18.18 -3.53
N PRO A 17 1.56 18.13 -3.75
CA PRO A 17 2.10 18.14 -5.10
C PRO A 17 1.49 17.00 -5.91
N PRO A 18 1.26 17.20 -7.23
CA PRO A 18 0.77 16.13 -8.08
C PRO A 18 1.73 14.94 -8.01
N PHE A 19 1.18 13.72 -8.05
CA PHE A 19 2.01 12.52 -8.05
C PHE A 19 2.96 12.56 -9.25
N SER A 20 4.24 12.26 -9.00
CA SER A 20 5.28 12.23 -10.04
C SER A 20 5.09 11.10 -11.06
N ARG A 21 4.16 10.18 -10.79
CA ARG A 21 3.78 9.06 -11.65
C ARG A 21 2.26 8.99 -11.78
N ASP A 22 1.79 8.34 -12.84
CA ASP A 22 0.40 7.93 -12.92
C ASP A 22 0.13 6.86 -11.84
N LEU A 23 -0.93 7.06 -11.05
CA LEU A 23 -1.32 6.14 -9.99
C LEU A 23 -1.96 4.87 -10.54
N TYR A 24 -2.63 4.98 -11.69
CA TYR A 24 -3.38 3.90 -12.34
C TYR A 24 -2.49 3.03 -13.22
N GLU A 25 -1.32 3.54 -13.61
CA GLU A 25 -0.31 2.75 -14.29
C GLU A 25 0.35 1.78 -13.29
N THR A 26 -0.07 0.52 -13.33
CA THR A 26 0.56 -0.57 -12.61
C THR A 26 1.18 -1.52 -13.62
N PRO A 27 2.50 -1.79 -13.56
CA PRO A 27 3.20 -2.61 -14.54
C PRO A 27 2.88 -4.10 -14.32
N LEU A 28 1.63 -4.48 -14.57
CA LEU A 28 1.17 -5.86 -14.47
C LEU A 28 1.63 -6.65 -15.70
N SER A 29 2.17 -7.84 -15.45
CA SER A 29 2.51 -8.81 -16.49
C SER A 29 1.46 -9.93 -16.49
N PRO A 30 1.00 -10.41 -17.66
CA PRO A 30 0.19 -11.63 -17.76
C PRO A 30 0.88 -12.86 -17.15
N ASN A 31 2.22 -12.84 -17.12
CA ASN A 31 3.06 -13.82 -16.44
C ASN A 31 3.75 -13.13 -15.27
N PRO A 32 3.10 -13.02 -14.10
CA PRO A 32 3.71 -12.38 -12.94
C PRO A 32 4.94 -13.19 -12.51
N PRO A 33 6.00 -12.53 -12.03
CA PRO A 33 7.16 -13.22 -11.49
C PRO A 33 6.76 -14.07 -10.28
N ILE A 34 7.54 -15.12 -10.03
CA ILE A 34 7.40 -15.90 -8.79
C ILE A 34 7.58 -14.95 -7.62
N PHE A 35 6.73 -15.10 -6.59
CA PHE A 35 6.83 -14.29 -5.40
C PHE A 35 8.23 -14.44 -4.77
N GLN A 36 8.84 -13.29 -4.52
CA GLN A 36 10.08 -13.16 -3.78
C GLN A 36 9.81 -12.21 -2.61
N GLU A 37 10.30 -12.57 -1.44
CA GLU A 37 10.19 -11.71 -0.26
C GLU A 37 10.86 -10.36 -0.51
N THR A 38 10.27 -9.32 0.03
CA THR A 38 10.89 -8.01 0.14
C THR A 38 11.28 -7.75 1.59
N PHE A 39 11.90 -6.59 1.85
CA PHE A 39 12.17 -6.17 3.22
C PHE A 39 10.90 -6.09 4.07
N LYS A 40 9.76 -5.72 3.48
CA LYS A 40 8.50 -5.51 4.20
C LYS A 40 7.49 -6.63 4.03
N VAL A 41 7.45 -7.28 2.88
CA VAL A 41 6.50 -8.35 2.52
C VAL A 41 7.23 -9.69 2.57
N THR A 42 7.16 -10.35 3.71
CA THR A 42 7.71 -11.71 3.94
C THR A 42 6.63 -12.76 3.80
N TYR A 43 6.99 -14.04 3.68
CA TYR A 43 6.03 -15.15 3.65
C TYR A 43 5.12 -15.18 4.88
N ASP A 44 5.68 -14.90 6.05
CA ASP A 44 4.94 -14.87 7.33
C ASP A 44 3.90 -13.77 7.34
N ARG A 45 4.30 -12.54 6.99
CA ARG A 45 3.38 -11.39 6.86
C ARG A 45 2.31 -11.62 5.80
N LEU A 46 2.66 -12.35 4.73
CA LEU A 46 1.73 -12.69 3.68
C LEU A 46 0.63 -13.67 4.15
N GLN A 47 0.86 -14.46 5.20
CA GLN A 47 -0.17 -15.32 5.79
C GLN A 47 -1.31 -14.54 6.45
N GLU A 48 -1.08 -13.27 6.81
CA GLU A 48 -2.13 -12.40 7.36
C GLU A 48 -3.16 -11.98 6.30
N PHE A 49 -2.82 -12.11 5.02
CA PHE A 49 -3.76 -11.82 3.93
C PHE A 49 -4.74 -12.97 3.74
N ASN A 50 -6.03 -12.61 3.77
CA ASN A 50 -7.09 -13.52 3.35
C ASN A 50 -7.32 -13.40 1.83
N PHE A 51 -6.95 -14.43 1.08
CA PHE A 51 -7.17 -14.53 -0.37
C PHE A 51 -8.54 -15.11 -0.75
N GLY A 52 -9.45 -15.23 0.22
CA GLY A 52 -10.76 -15.84 0.06
C GLY A 52 -10.75 -17.35 0.35
N PRO A 53 -11.91 -18.00 0.21
CA PRO A 53 -12.03 -19.45 0.42
C PRO A 53 -11.29 -20.26 -0.66
N PRO A 54 -11.00 -21.54 -0.41
CA PRO A 54 -10.37 -22.43 -1.40
C PRO A 54 -11.14 -22.44 -2.74
N GLY A 55 -10.42 -22.27 -3.84
CA GLY A 55 -10.99 -22.23 -5.20
C GLY A 55 -11.62 -20.88 -5.60
N TRP A 56 -11.62 -19.87 -4.72
CA TRP A 56 -12.04 -18.51 -5.10
C TRP A 56 -11.10 -17.90 -6.14
N LEU A 57 -9.79 -18.08 -5.94
CA LEU A 57 -8.75 -17.63 -6.86
C LEU A 57 -8.01 -18.82 -7.44
N SER A 58 -7.63 -18.71 -8.70
CA SER A 58 -6.63 -19.59 -9.30
C SER A 58 -5.24 -19.34 -8.71
N ASN A 59 -4.32 -20.27 -8.91
CA ASN A 59 -2.94 -20.09 -8.47
C ASN A 59 -2.29 -18.88 -9.17
N GLU A 60 -2.65 -18.64 -10.43
CA GLU A 60 -2.17 -17.51 -11.24
C GLU A 60 -2.68 -16.18 -10.66
N GLU A 61 -3.95 -16.10 -10.26
CA GLU A 61 -4.53 -14.91 -9.64
C GLU A 61 -3.91 -14.62 -8.27
N ILE A 62 -3.69 -15.66 -7.46
CA ILE A 62 -2.97 -15.52 -6.18
C ILE A 62 -1.56 -14.97 -6.43
N ASN A 63 -0.84 -15.51 -7.42
CA ASN A 63 0.51 -15.04 -7.76
C ASN A 63 0.51 -13.59 -8.26
N LEU A 64 -0.48 -13.20 -9.06
CA LEU A 64 -0.66 -11.81 -9.49
C LEU A 64 -0.90 -10.87 -8.30
N LEU A 65 -1.78 -11.24 -7.37
CA LEU A 65 -2.03 -10.43 -6.17
C LEU A 65 -0.79 -10.30 -5.29
N LYS A 66 -0.04 -11.39 -5.09
CA LYS A 66 1.25 -11.35 -4.38
C LYS A 66 2.24 -10.38 -5.04
N HIS A 67 2.30 -10.39 -6.37
CA HIS A 67 3.13 -9.45 -7.13
C HIS A 67 2.68 -8.00 -6.93
N VAL A 68 1.37 -7.72 -6.93
CA VAL A 68 0.80 -6.39 -6.67
C VAL A 68 1.15 -5.92 -5.26
N ILE A 69 1.03 -6.79 -4.25
CA ILE A 69 1.38 -6.47 -2.87
C ILE A 69 2.87 -6.08 -2.78
N ASN A 70 3.77 -6.80 -3.45
CA ASN A 70 5.18 -6.44 -3.52
C ASN A 70 5.40 -5.07 -4.20
N LEU A 71 4.79 -4.82 -5.36
CA LEU A 71 4.89 -3.53 -6.06
C LEU A 71 4.39 -2.36 -5.22
N ARG A 72 3.46 -2.62 -4.31
CA ARG A 72 2.80 -1.62 -3.47
C ARG A 72 3.13 -1.78 -1.99
N GLU A 73 4.26 -2.41 -1.64
CA GLU A 73 4.64 -2.70 -0.25
C GLU A 73 4.61 -1.45 0.66
N LYS A 74 4.94 -0.27 0.10
CA LYS A 74 4.94 1.01 0.82
C LYS A 74 3.53 1.48 1.22
N ALA A 75 2.49 0.98 0.56
CA ALA A 75 1.10 1.29 0.85
C ALA A 75 0.46 0.31 1.85
N THR A 76 1.09 -0.83 2.10
CA THR A 76 0.61 -1.84 3.04
C THR A 76 1.16 -1.54 4.43
N ALA A 77 0.35 -1.67 5.47
CA ALA A 77 0.79 -1.64 6.87
C ALA A 77 0.36 -2.95 7.53
N PHE A 78 1.31 -3.63 8.17
CA PHE A 78 1.09 -4.91 8.87
C PHE A 78 0.86 -4.72 10.37
N CYS A 79 1.24 -3.57 10.92
CA CYS A 79 0.99 -3.21 12.31
C CYS A 79 0.55 -1.74 12.43
N GLU A 80 0.11 -1.35 13.62
CA GLU A 80 -0.39 0.01 13.87
C GLU A 80 0.71 1.07 13.72
N GLU A 81 1.95 0.75 14.08
CA GLU A 81 3.08 1.65 13.95
C GLU A 81 3.42 1.98 12.49
N GLU A 82 3.07 1.07 11.56
CA GLU A 82 3.25 1.24 10.12
C GLU A 82 2.08 1.99 9.46
N ARG A 83 0.92 2.07 10.12
CA ARG A 83 -0.19 2.91 9.67
C ARG A 83 0.24 4.34 9.91
N GLY A 84 0.63 5.05 8.85
CA GLY A 84 1.16 6.42 8.86
C GLY A 84 0.21 7.51 9.37
N LEU A 85 -0.43 7.29 10.52
CA LEU A 85 -1.19 8.28 11.25
C LEU A 85 -0.21 9.32 11.78
N LEU A 86 -0.54 10.60 11.53
CA LEU A 86 0.15 11.73 12.14
C LEU A 86 0.10 11.55 13.66
N LYS A 87 1.26 11.30 14.27
CA LYS A 87 1.39 11.32 15.73
C LYS A 87 1.15 12.76 16.19
N HIS A 88 0.19 12.93 17.11
CA HIS A 88 -0.13 14.22 17.76
C HIS A 88 1.02 14.74 18.61
#